data_AF-A0A7C2FID8-F1
#
_entry.id   AF-A0A7C2FID8-F1
#
_cell.length_a   1.000
_cell.length_b   1.000
_cell.length_c   1.000
_cell.angle_alpha   90.00
_cell.angle_beta   90.00
_cell.angle_gamma   90.00
#
_symmetry.space_group_name_H-M   'P 1'
#
loop_
_entity.id
_entity.type
_entity.pdbx_description
1 polymer ?
#
loop_
_entity_poly.entity_id
_entity_poly.type
_entity_poly.pdbx_seq_one_letter_code
_entity_poly.pdbx_strand_id
1 'polypeptide(L)'
;MEVQTISLFPLQAQGAPPSPTDTRDVPTRYGDTRPVRIWETGVLVCLDIHMWTGTAGLDPDDLGLPQVPEIYALGRKYLVPRHLLRSIQSTATRAYRTLEQYSVPFPVGRARFVPLQAAPTLMRQLDELRDDFNAAVDRFMGEYTLVWQAVMGQEYELAARAAYHVSRATGALKDVSEEDFVRSYLERVRAAYPLPEAVRSKFAFAYHAYQITAPELRSLRSSAHAEDLARAAREAYRERMEAFFDEAVRELRARVAEACMEAAETISRTGTVTEHTLRSLRRMVEDFRALNFVDDHEVEQRLNYLEHTYLSAPASTLRQANAVPALRQALDAIAAAARDASGISRVTGELKRRIVLD
;
A
#
# COMPACT_ATOMS: atom_id res chain seq x y z
N MET A 1 -21.77 -19.37 -9.72
CA MET A 1 -20.67 -18.41 -9.61
C MET A 1 -21.26 -17.15 -8.99
N GLU A 2 -21.31 -17.10 -7.66
CA GLU A 2 -22.02 -16.04 -6.93
C GLU A 2 -21.21 -14.75 -6.92
N VAL A 3 -21.77 -13.69 -7.52
CA VAL A 3 -21.26 -12.32 -7.38
C VAL A 3 -21.87 -11.74 -6.11
N GLN A 4 -21.19 -11.93 -4.98
CA GLN A 4 -21.60 -11.32 -3.72
C GLN A 4 -21.16 -9.86 -3.68
N THR A 5 -22.12 -8.96 -3.80
CA THR A 5 -21.90 -7.51 -3.93
C THR A 5 -21.96 -6.86 -2.54
N ILE A 6 -20.82 -6.42 -2.01
CA ILE A 6 -20.80 -5.42 -0.94
C ILE A 6 -21.16 -4.09 -1.61
N SER A 7 -22.22 -3.43 -1.13
CA SER A 7 -22.60 -2.11 -1.63
C SER A 7 -21.61 -1.08 -1.09
N LEU A 8 -20.72 -0.61 -1.96
CA LEU A 8 -19.75 0.44 -1.66
C LEU A 8 -20.31 1.76 -2.23
N PHE A 9 -20.67 2.71 -1.36
CA PHE A 9 -21.08 4.04 -1.79
C PHE A 9 -19.92 5.02 -1.62
N PRO A 10 -19.57 5.81 -2.66
CA PRO A 10 -18.53 6.83 -2.55
C PRO A 10 -18.99 7.97 -1.64
N LEU A 11 -18.12 8.43 -0.74
CA LEU A 11 -18.32 9.70 -0.04
C LEU A 11 -18.24 10.84 -1.08
N GLN A 12 -19.37 11.53 -1.33
CA GLN A 12 -19.37 12.74 -2.13
C GLN A 12 -18.73 13.88 -1.32
N ALA A 13 -17.59 14.38 -1.80
CA ALA A 13 -16.95 15.57 -1.26
C ALA A 13 -17.75 16.83 -1.70
N GLN A 14 -18.78 17.20 -0.94
CA GLN A 14 -19.39 18.54 -1.01
C GLN A 14 -19.82 19.00 0.39
N GLY A 15 -19.20 20.08 0.88
CA GLY A 15 -19.63 20.79 2.09
C GLY A 15 -18.47 21.42 2.85
N ALA A 16 -18.47 22.76 2.93
CA ALA A 16 -17.51 23.59 3.66
C ALA A 16 -17.36 23.17 5.15
N PRO A 17 -16.20 23.43 5.79
CA PRO A 17 -15.97 23.06 7.18
C PRO A 17 -16.93 23.80 8.13
N PRO A 18 -17.50 23.15 9.15
CA PRO A 18 -18.20 23.87 10.22
C PRO A 18 -17.20 24.73 11.01
N SER A 19 -17.63 25.96 11.31
CA SER A 19 -16.88 26.93 12.11
C SER A 19 -16.63 26.43 13.55
N PRO A 20 -15.56 26.89 14.22
CA PRO A 20 -15.10 26.33 15.48
C PRO A 20 -15.98 26.87 16.62
N THR A 21 -16.83 26.01 17.17
CA THR A 21 -17.49 26.30 18.44
C THR A 21 -17.35 25.11 19.37
N ASP A 22 -16.72 25.40 20.51
CA ASP A 22 -16.70 24.68 21.78
C ASP A 22 -15.88 23.38 21.89
N THR A 23 -14.57 23.56 22.11
CA THR A 23 -13.65 22.53 22.61
C THR A 23 -13.76 22.39 24.13
N ARG A 24 -14.89 21.89 24.64
CA ARG A 24 -15.00 21.35 26.00
C ARG A 24 -15.87 20.10 25.97
N ASP A 25 -15.43 19.09 26.71
CA ASP A 25 -15.98 17.74 26.84
C ASP A 25 -15.73 16.78 25.66
N VAL A 26 -14.48 16.30 25.58
CA VAL A 26 -14.23 14.93 25.12
C VAL A 26 -14.47 14.01 26.32
N PRO A 27 -15.52 13.18 26.37
CA PRO A 27 -15.65 12.22 27.43
C PRO A 27 -14.72 11.05 27.11
N THR A 28 -13.62 10.93 27.86
CA THR A 28 -12.93 9.64 28.08
C THR A 28 -13.94 8.65 28.64
N ARG A 29 -14.60 7.86 27.77
CA ARG A 29 -15.51 6.79 28.20
C ARG A 29 -14.80 5.45 28.15
N TYR A 30 -14.03 5.18 29.19
CA TYR A 30 -13.78 3.80 29.60
C TYR A 30 -15.09 3.21 30.17
N GLY A 31 -15.56 2.10 29.60
CA GLY A 31 -16.68 1.32 30.12
C GLY A 31 -18.05 1.52 29.44
N ASP A 32 -18.15 2.17 28.27
CA ASP A 32 -19.42 2.27 27.55
C ASP A 32 -19.74 0.92 26.88
N THR A 33 -20.65 0.15 27.48
CA THR A 33 -21.19 -1.15 26.99
C THR A 33 -22.14 -0.99 25.81
N ARG A 34 -22.04 0.11 25.06
CA ARG A 34 -22.86 0.35 23.88
C ARG A 34 -22.43 -0.57 22.74
N PRO A 35 -23.40 -1.09 21.96
CA PRO A 35 -23.09 -1.80 20.74
C PRO A 35 -22.32 -0.87 19.80
N VAL A 36 -21.17 -1.34 19.31
CA VAL A 36 -20.31 -0.60 18.38
C VAL A 36 -20.64 -1.08 16.98
N ARG A 37 -21.03 -0.19 16.08
CA ARG A 37 -21.25 -0.57 14.68
C ARG A 37 -19.92 -0.58 13.96
N ILE A 38 -19.69 -1.53 13.06
CA ILE A 38 -18.40 -1.66 12.37
C ILE A 38 -18.00 -0.41 11.56
N TRP A 39 -18.96 0.32 11.00
CA TRP A 39 -18.68 1.58 10.31
C TRP A 39 -18.31 2.74 11.25
N GLU A 40 -18.53 2.60 12.55
CA GLU A 40 -18.08 3.57 13.54
C GLU A 40 -16.61 3.34 13.91
N THR A 41 -15.97 2.28 13.43
CA THR A 41 -14.57 1.97 13.75
C THR A 41 -13.60 2.30 12.61
N GLY A 42 -14.07 2.35 11.36
CA GLY A 42 -13.21 2.69 10.22
C GLY A 42 -13.91 2.79 8.87
N VAL A 43 -13.11 3.09 7.85
CA VAL A 43 -13.51 3.22 6.45
C VAL A 43 -12.69 2.29 5.57
N LEU A 44 -13.19 1.96 4.39
CA LEU A 44 -12.43 1.24 3.38
C LEU A 44 -11.79 2.23 2.42
N VAL A 45 -10.49 2.06 2.16
CA VAL A 45 -9.76 2.87 1.20
C VAL A 45 -9.23 1.98 0.08
N CYS A 46 -9.52 2.37 -1.16
CA CYS A 46 -8.93 1.81 -2.38
C CYS A 46 -7.97 2.83 -2.97
N LEU A 47 -6.76 2.40 -3.32
CA LEU A 47 -5.73 3.22 -3.96
C LEU A 47 -5.45 2.69 -5.37
N ASP A 48 -5.70 3.53 -6.36
CA ASP A 48 -5.56 3.24 -7.78
C ASP A 48 -4.51 4.17 -8.39
N ILE A 49 -3.35 3.60 -8.72
CA ILE A 49 -2.25 4.32 -9.36
C ILE A 49 -1.96 3.66 -10.70
N HIS A 50 -2.10 4.43 -11.77
CA HIS A 50 -1.73 4.03 -13.12
C HIS A 50 -0.47 4.76 -13.54
N MET A 51 0.42 4.04 -14.21
CA MET A 51 1.72 4.57 -14.61
C MET A 51 2.19 3.91 -15.90
N TRP A 52 2.66 4.73 -16.85
CA TRP A 52 3.37 4.23 -18.02
C TRP A 52 4.78 3.76 -17.64
N THR A 53 5.16 2.58 -18.10
CA THR A 53 6.45 1.96 -17.73
C THR A 53 7.61 2.41 -18.61
N GLY A 54 7.36 3.20 -19.67
CA GLY A 54 8.40 3.64 -20.59
C GLY A 54 9.02 2.51 -21.40
N THR A 55 8.28 1.43 -21.66
CA THR A 55 8.80 0.24 -22.35
C THR A 55 7.83 -0.30 -23.40
N ALA A 56 8.38 -0.88 -24.47
CA ALA A 56 7.65 -1.65 -25.48
C ALA A 56 8.15 -3.10 -25.50
N GLY A 57 7.39 -4.01 -26.11
CA GLY A 57 7.88 -5.35 -26.42
C GLY A 57 9.10 -5.28 -27.35
N LEU A 58 10.00 -6.27 -27.21
CA LEU A 58 11.05 -6.52 -28.20
C LEU A 58 10.50 -7.45 -29.28
N ASP A 59 10.77 -7.12 -30.53
CA ASP A 59 10.53 -7.97 -31.69
C ASP A 59 11.86 -8.65 -32.12
N PRO A 60 11.83 -9.82 -32.79
CA PRO A 60 13.04 -10.50 -33.25
C PRO A 60 13.92 -9.61 -34.12
N ASP A 61 13.30 -8.81 -34.99
CA ASP A 61 13.96 -7.83 -35.86
C ASP A 61 14.71 -6.74 -35.08
N ASP A 62 14.30 -6.42 -33.85
CA ASP A 62 14.99 -5.44 -33.01
C ASP A 62 16.38 -5.93 -32.57
N LEU A 63 16.59 -7.25 -32.57
CA LEU A 63 17.84 -7.92 -32.22
C LEU A 63 18.54 -8.52 -33.46
N GLY A 64 17.94 -8.33 -34.64
CA GLY A 64 18.43 -8.86 -35.90
C GLY A 64 18.25 -10.37 -36.06
N LEU A 65 17.31 -10.98 -35.34
CA LEU A 65 17.04 -12.41 -35.36
C LEU A 65 15.92 -12.76 -36.36
N PRO A 66 16.05 -13.84 -37.15
CA PRO A 66 15.01 -14.23 -38.11
C PRO A 66 13.74 -14.77 -37.45
N GLN A 67 13.90 -15.47 -36.32
CA GLN A 67 12.81 -16.02 -35.52
C GLN A 67 13.28 -16.28 -34.09
N VAL A 68 12.34 -16.35 -33.16
CA VAL A 68 12.59 -16.74 -31.77
C VAL A 68 11.93 -18.10 -31.53
N PRO A 69 12.67 -19.13 -31.09
CA PRO A 69 12.09 -20.43 -30.77
C PRO A 69 11.00 -20.30 -29.68
N GLU A 70 9.97 -21.14 -29.74
CA GLU A 70 8.81 -21.07 -28.83
C GLU A 70 9.15 -21.21 -27.34
N ILE A 71 10.28 -21.84 -27.02
CA ILE A 71 10.76 -21.98 -25.63
C ILE A 71 11.32 -20.67 -25.03
N TYR A 72 11.49 -19.62 -25.85
CA TYR A 72 12.02 -18.33 -25.45
C TYR A 72 10.99 -17.22 -25.61
N ALA A 73 10.92 -16.32 -24.62
CA ALA A 73 10.17 -15.08 -24.71
C ALA A 73 11.14 -13.90 -24.81
N LEU A 74 10.87 -12.98 -25.75
CA LEU A 74 11.60 -11.73 -25.81
C LEU A 74 11.20 -10.79 -24.67
N GLY A 75 12.17 -10.01 -24.20
CA GLY A 75 11.98 -9.03 -23.14
C GLY A 75 11.32 -7.75 -23.62
N ARG A 76 11.78 -6.62 -23.07
CA ARG A 76 11.24 -5.29 -23.38
C ARG A 76 12.37 -4.33 -23.74
N LYS A 77 12.08 -3.37 -24.62
CA LYS A 77 12.96 -2.25 -24.95
C LYS A 77 12.50 -0.98 -24.24
N TYR A 78 13.46 -0.15 -23.85
CA TYR A 78 13.17 1.12 -23.17
C TYR A 78 12.88 2.22 -24.16
N LEU A 79 11.73 2.85 -24.06
CA LEU A 79 11.37 4.03 -24.86
C LEU A 79 11.93 5.30 -24.23
N VAL A 80 12.19 5.32 -22.93
CA VAL A 80 12.85 6.42 -22.24
C VAL A 80 13.87 5.87 -21.24
N PRO A 81 14.92 6.65 -20.87
CA PRO A 81 15.84 6.24 -19.82
C PRO A 81 15.10 5.99 -18.50
N ARG A 82 15.39 4.85 -17.84
CA ARG A 82 14.69 4.42 -16.61
C ARG A 82 14.71 5.46 -15.49
N HIS A 83 15.79 6.24 -15.39
CA HIS A 83 15.96 7.21 -14.32
C HIS A 83 14.94 8.36 -14.40
N LEU A 84 14.40 8.68 -15.59
CA LEU A 84 13.40 9.72 -15.78
C LEU A 84 12.06 9.39 -15.10
N LEU A 85 11.72 8.10 -14.98
CA LEU A 85 10.49 7.66 -14.32
C LEU A 85 10.67 7.39 -12.81
N ARG A 86 11.89 7.51 -12.28
CA ARG A 86 12.20 7.10 -10.90
C ARG A 86 11.43 7.90 -9.86
N SER A 87 11.29 9.21 -10.08
CA SER A 87 10.56 10.11 -9.16
C SER A 87 9.07 9.76 -9.11
N ILE A 88 8.46 9.45 -10.25
CA ILE A 88 7.05 9.03 -10.35
C ILE A 88 6.88 7.68 -9.63
N GLN A 89 7.77 6.72 -9.89
CA GLN A 89 7.76 5.39 -9.26
C GLN A 89 7.97 5.44 -7.75
N SER A 90 8.84 6.32 -7.26
CA SER A 90 9.10 6.45 -5.84
C SER A 90 7.90 7.04 -5.12
N THR A 91 7.22 8.03 -5.69
CA THR A 91 5.99 8.58 -5.11
C THR A 91 4.85 7.55 -5.09
N ALA A 92 4.65 6.79 -6.17
CA ALA A 92 3.66 5.71 -6.18
C ALA A 92 3.95 4.66 -5.10
N THR A 93 5.22 4.25 -4.97
CA THR A 93 5.65 3.30 -3.93
C THR A 93 5.41 3.84 -2.53
N ARG A 94 5.70 5.14 -2.29
CA ARG A 94 5.41 5.81 -1.02
C ARG A 94 3.93 5.78 -0.71
N ALA A 95 3.05 6.01 -1.68
CA ALA A 95 1.60 5.97 -1.48
C ALA A 95 1.09 4.59 -1.06
N TYR A 96 1.55 3.52 -1.71
CA TYR A 96 1.20 2.15 -1.28
C TYR A 96 1.67 1.85 0.15
N ARG A 97 2.90 2.23 0.49
CA ARG A 97 3.46 2.05 1.84
C ARG A 97 2.74 2.88 2.89
N THR A 98 2.38 4.12 2.56
CA THR A 98 1.59 5.00 3.43
C THR A 98 0.22 4.39 3.70
N LEU A 99 -0.46 3.89 2.67
CA LEU A 99 -1.73 3.18 2.87
C LEU A 99 -1.54 1.96 3.78
N GLU A 100 -0.56 1.10 3.52
CA GLU A 100 -0.26 -0.08 4.33
C GLU A 100 0.06 0.25 5.80
N GLN A 101 0.79 1.34 6.05
CA GLN A 101 1.10 1.81 7.40
C GLN A 101 -0.17 2.12 8.21
N TYR A 102 -1.16 2.78 7.59
CA TYR A 102 -2.39 3.22 8.27
C TYR A 102 -3.59 2.28 8.07
N SER A 103 -3.38 1.04 7.62
CA SER A 103 -4.48 0.12 7.34
C SER A 103 -4.13 -1.36 7.47
N VAL A 104 -5.19 -2.17 7.57
CA VAL A 104 -5.14 -3.64 7.50
C VAL A 104 -5.85 -4.11 6.21
N PRO A 105 -5.45 -5.22 5.56
CA PRO A 105 -6.12 -5.77 4.40
C PRO A 105 -7.58 -6.09 4.69
N PHE A 106 -8.48 -5.69 3.81
CA PHE A 106 -9.89 -6.08 3.89
C PHE A 106 -10.13 -7.35 3.07
N PRO A 107 -10.99 -8.29 3.50
CA PRO A 107 -11.16 -9.59 2.83
C PRO A 107 -11.78 -9.52 1.43
N VAL A 108 -12.26 -8.35 1.00
CA VAL A 108 -12.94 -8.18 -0.28
C VAL A 108 -12.25 -7.12 -1.13
N GLY A 109 -11.79 -7.55 -2.31
CA GLY A 109 -11.19 -6.67 -3.31
C GLY A 109 -9.79 -6.17 -2.93
N ARG A 110 -9.42 -4.99 -3.44
CA ARG A 110 -8.15 -4.31 -3.14
C ARG A 110 -8.29 -3.26 -2.03
N ALA A 111 -9.46 -3.22 -1.37
CA ALA A 111 -9.73 -2.29 -0.31
C ALA A 111 -8.89 -2.60 0.94
N ARG A 112 -8.53 -1.57 1.68
CA ARG A 112 -7.89 -1.70 2.98
C ARG A 112 -8.72 -0.98 4.03
N PHE A 113 -8.86 -1.59 5.19
CA PHE A 113 -9.59 -1.01 6.30
C PHE A 113 -8.68 -0.04 7.06
N VAL A 114 -9.15 1.20 7.17
CA VAL A 114 -8.47 2.31 7.83
C VAL A 114 -9.30 2.72 9.04
N PRO A 115 -8.75 2.57 10.26
CA PRO A 115 -9.40 3.07 11.46
C PRO A 115 -9.71 4.56 11.38
N LEU A 116 -10.85 5.00 11.94
CA LEU A 116 -11.27 6.41 11.88
C LEU A 116 -10.23 7.37 12.47
N GLN A 117 -9.48 6.93 13.48
CA GLN A 117 -8.42 7.73 14.10
C GLN A 117 -7.24 7.96 13.15
N ALA A 118 -6.93 7.00 12.29
CA ALA A 118 -5.85 7.07 11.31
C ALA A 118 -6.27 7.77 10.00
N ALA A 119 -7.57 7.76 9.67
CA ALA A 119 -8.08 8.21 8.38
C ALA A 119 -7.72 9.66 8.01
N PRO A 120 -7.85 10.68 8.89
CA PRO A 120 -7.51 12.06 8.53
C PRO A 120 -6.02 12.22 8.17
N THR A 121 -5.15 11.55 8.92
CA THR A 121 -3.69 11.58 8.67
C THR A 121 -3.36 10.90 7.34
N LEU A 122 -3.95 9.73 7.09
CA LEU A 122 -3.77 9.00 5.84
C LEU A 122 -4.22 9.83 4.62
N MET A 123 -5.45 10.38 4.66
CA MET A 123 -6.01 11.12 3.53
C MET A 123 -5.15 12.33 3.18
N ARG A 124 -4.71 13.10 4.19
CA ARG A 124 -3.79 14.22 3.98
C ARG A 124 -2.48 13.77 3.32
N GLN A 125 -1.86 12.68 3.81
CA GLN A 125 -0.62 12.19 3.19
C GLN A 125 -0.82 11.66 1.78
N LEU A 126 -1.97 11.03 1.48
CA LEU A 126 -2.31 10.59 0.13
C LEU A 126 -2.56 11.77 -0.81
N ASP A 127 -3.16 12.86 -0.32
CA ASP A 127 -3.32 14.10 -1.10
C ASP A 127 -1.96 14.74 -1.40
N GLU A 128 -1.06 14.86 -0.42
CA GLU A 128 0.30 15.34 -0.63
C GLU A 128 1.07 14.48 -1.64
N LEU A 129 0.95 13.15 -1.54
CA LEU A 129 1.59 12.22 -2.48
C LEU A 129 0.97 12.27 -3.88
N ARG A 130 -0.34 12.52 -4.00
CA ARG A 130 -0.99 12.75 -5.29
C ARG A 130 -0.42 13.99 -5.98
N ASP A 131 -0.23 15.07 -5.23
CA ASP A 131 0.31 16.32 -5.76
C ASP A 131 1.79 16.16 -6.15
N ASP A 132 2.60 15.49 -5.31
CA ASP A 132 3.98 15.10 -5.62
C ASP A 132 4.06 14.25 -6.91
N PHE A 133 3.13 13.32 -7.08
CA PHE A 133 3.05 12.41 -8.23
C PHE A 133 2.73 13.20 -9.49
N ASN A 134 1.71 14.04 -9.45
CA ASN A 134 1.31 14.88 -10.57
C ASN A 134 2.44 15.84 -10.97
N ALA A 135 3.09 16.48 -10.00
CA ALA A 135 4.25 17.34 -10.26
C ALA A 135 5.42 16.56 -10.89
N ALA A 136 5.67 15.32 -10.47
CA ALA A 136 6.69 14.48 -11.08
C ALA A 136 6.35 14.08 -12.52
N VAL A 137 5.07 13.80 -12.80
CA VAL A 137 4.57 13.53 -14.15
C VAL A 137 4.74 14.76 -15.03
N ASP A 138 4.35 15.94 -14.57
CA ASP A 138 4.43 17.16 -15.36
C ASP A 138 5.88 17.54 -15.70
N ARG A 139 6.82 17.36 -14.75
CA ARG A 139 8.27 17.47 -15.01
C ARG A 139 8.74 16.51 -16.09
N PHE A 140 8.38 15.23 -15.98
CA PHE A 140 8.72 14.22 -16.97
C PHE A 140 8.15 14.57 -18.36
N MET A 141 6.90 15.02 -18.42
CA MET A 141 6.27 15.40 -19.68
C MET A 141 6.90 16.64 -20.33
N GLY A 142 7.42 17.58 -19.53
CA GLY A 142 8.17 18.74 -20.04
C GLY A 142 9.45 18.36 -20.80
N GLU A 143 10.06 17.23 -20.47
CA GLU A 143 11.27 16.72 -21.13
C GLU A 143 10.96 15.68 -22.22
N TYR A 144 9.80 15.03 -22.14
CA TYR A 144 9.48 13.81 -22.91
C TYR A 144 9.69 13.91 -24.43
N THR A 145 9.33 15.05 -25.03
CA THR A 145 9.48 15.25 -26.49
C THR A 145 10.94 15.40 -26.91
N LEU A 146 11.78 15.95 -26.03
CA LEU A 146 13.20 16.20 -26.27
C LEU A 146 14.05 14.95 -26.03
N VAL A 147 13.62 14.05 -25.13
CA VAL A 147 14.33 12.81 -24.80
C VAL A 147 14.67 11.97 -26.03
N TRP A 148 13.78 11.95 -27.03
CA TRP A 148 14.07 11.25 -28.28
C TRP A 148 15.26 11.84 -29.02
N GLN A 149 15.25 13.15 -29.25
CA GLN A 149 16.29 13.82 -30.02
C GLN A 149 17.62 13.86 -29.26
N ALA A 150 17.56 14.03 -27.94
CA ALA A 150 18.74 14.21 -27.10
C ALA A 150 19.46 12.89 -26.78
N VAL A 151 18.73 11.77 -26.64
CA VAL A 151 19.29 10.51 -26.15
C VAL A 151 18.83 9.33 -26.99
N MET A 152 17.53 9.06 -27.03
CA MET A 152 17.04 7.75 -27.50
C MET A 152 17.31 7.50 -28.98
N GLY A 153 17.27 8.53 -29.82
CA GLY A 153 17.55 8.41 -31.25
C GLY A 153 18.96 7.90 -31.52
N GLN A 154 19.96 8.42 -30.80
CA GLN A 154 21.36 8.01 -30.94
C GLN A 154 21.57 6.57 -30.42
N GLU A 155 21.02 6.26 -29.24
CA GLU A 155 21.11 4.91 -28.66
C GLU A 155 20.48 3.85 -29.57
N TYR A 156 19.31 4.14 -30.16
CA TYR A 156 18.66 3.22 -31.08
C TYR A 156 19.33 3.15 -32.45
N GLU A 157 20.03 4.19 -32.90
CA GLU A 157 20.85 4.10 -34.10
C GLU A 157 22.01 3.11 -33.89
N LEU A 158 22.70 3.20 -32.75
CA LEU A 158 23.75 2.25 -32.37
C LEU A 158 23.20 0.82 -32.25
N ALA A 159 22.04 0.64 -31.61
CA ALA A 159 21.38 -0.65 -31.51
C ALA A 159 20.99 -1.20 -32.89
N ALA A 160 20.50 -0.35 -33.80
CA ALA A 160 20.12 -0.74 -35.15
C ALA A 160 21.33 -1.24 -35.96
N ARG A 161 22.49 -0.56 -35.86
CA ARG A 161 23.73 -1.00 -36.52
C ARG A 161 24.23 -2.33 -35.97
N ALA A 162 24.16 -2.52 -34.65
CA ALA A 162 24.48 -3.80 -34.02
C ALA A 162 23.55 -4.93 -34.52
N ALA A 163 22.24 -4.68 -34.56
CA ALA A 163 21.26 -5.63 -35.08
C ALA A 163 21.49 -5.95 -36.57
N TYR A 164 21.83 -4.96 -37.39
CA TYR A 164 22.18 -5.17 -38.81
C TYR A 164 23.34 -6.15 -38.97
N HIS A 165 24.42 -5.98 -38.21
CA HIS A 165 25.57 -6.89 -38.26
C HIS A 165 25.20 -8.32 -37.84
N VAL A 166 24.33 -8.47 -36.82
CA VAL A 166 23.80 -9.77 -36.41
C VAL A 166 22.95 -10.39 -37.53
N SER A 167 22.04 -9.63 -38.15
CA SER A 167 21.19 -10.13 -39.24
C SER A 167 21.99 -10.52 -40.49
N ARG A 168 23.06 -9.78 -40.80
CA ARG A 168 23.97 -10.12 -41.91
C ARG A 168 24.77 -11.39 -41.60
N ALA A 169 25.32 -11.51 -40.39
CA ALA A 169 26.09 -12.67 -39.98
C ALA A 169 25.25 -13.96 -39.93
N THR A 170 23.98 -13.85 -39.55
CA THR A 170 23.03 -14.99 -39.49
C THR A 170 22.39 -15.32 -40.84
N GLY A 171 22.65 -14.53 -41.88
CA GLY A 171 22.03 -14.70 -43.20
C GLY A 171 20.54 -14.34 -43.25
N ALA A 172 20.01 -13.76 -42.17
CA ALA A 172 18.62 -13.29 -42.08
C ALA A 172 18.36 -12.09 -43.01
N LEU A 173 19.38 -11.29 -43.33
CA LEU A 173 19.27 -10.11 -44.20
C LEU A 173 19.98 -10.32 -45.54
N LYS A 174 19.22 -10.30 -46.63
CA LYS A 174 19.73 -10.34 -48.02
C LYS A 174 19.47 -9.01 -48.71
N ASP A 175 20.49 -8.49 -49.39
CA ASP A 175 20.38 -7.38 -50.34
C ASP A 175 19.75 -6.07 -49.82
N VAL A 176 19.87 -5.81 -48.51
CA VAL A 176 19.48 -4.53 -47.88
C VAL A 176 20.73 -3.81 -47.39
N SER A 177 20.84 -2.51 -47.70
CA SER A 177 21.94 -1.68 -47.21
C SER A 177 21.84 -1.44 -45.70
N GLU A 178 22.96 -1.16 -45.04
CA GLU A 178 22.96 -0.82 -43.61
C GLU A 178 22.08 0.42 -43.33
N GLU A 179 22.15 1.42 -44.19
CA GLU A 179 21.38 2.67 -44.06
C GLU A 179 19.87 2.42 -44.16
N ASP A 180 19.44 1.58 -45.10
CA ASP A 180 18.03 1.21 -45.26
C ASP A 180 17.50 0.41 -44.06
N PHE A 181 18.32 -0.50 -43.54
CA PHE A 181 17.99 -1.26 -42.34
C PHE A 181 17.85 -0.36 -41.11
N VAL A 182 18.84 0.51 -40.87
CA VAL A 182 18.85 1.44 -39.73
C VAL A 182 17.65 2.38 -39.80
N ARG A 183 17.35 2.96 -40.97
CA ARG A 183 16.17 3.81 -41.17
C ARG A 183 14.87 3.07 -40.84
N SER A 184 14.67 1.88 -41.40
CA SER A 184 13.46 1.08 -41.16
C SER A 184 13.34 0.66 -39.69
N TYR A 185 14.46 0.35 -39.03
CA TYR A 185 14.51 0.05 -37.60
C TYR A 185 14.04 1.24 -36.76
N LEU A 186 14.60 2.43 -37.02
CA LEU A 186 14.24 3.64 -36.30
C LEU A 186 12.77 4.02 -36.51
N GLU A 187 12.22 3.82 -37.70
CA GLU A 187 10.79 4.02 -37.99
C GLU A 187 9.90 3.12 -37.15
N ARG A 188 10.22 1.82 -37.02
CA ARG A 188 9.46 0.89 -36.15
C ARG A 188 9.52 1.30 -34.68
N VAL A 189 10.70 1.65 -34.17
CA VAL A 189 10.84 2.11 -32.78
C VAL A 189 10.10 3.42 -32.58
N ARG A 190 10.14 4.34 -33.55
CA ARG A 190 9.43 5.61 -33.50
C ARG A 190 7.92 5.42 -33.51
N ALA A 191 7.40 4.47 -34.28
CA ALA A 191 5.98 4.10 -34.27
C ALA A 191 5.52 3.57 -32.89
N ALA A 192 6.42 2.91 -32.14
CA ALA A 192 6.15 2.47 -30.77
C ALA A 192 6.27 3.59 -29.72
N TYR A 193 6.78 4.78 -30.09
CA TYR A 193 6.95 5.93 -29.22
C TYR A 193 5.66 6.78 -29.21
N PRO A 194 4.85 6.75 -28.14
CA PRO A 194 3.52 7.38 -28.17
C PRO A 194 3.59 8.92 -28.19
N LEU A 195 2.50 9.55 -28.62
CA LEU A 195 2.37 11.01 -28.52
C LEU A 195 2.32 11.45 -27.05
N PRO A 196 2.78 12.68 -26.72
CA PRO A 196 2.81 13.18 -25.34
C PRO A 196 1.47 13.06 -24.60
N GLU A 197 0.36 13.39 -25.25
CA GLU A 197 -0.99 13.29 -24.65
C GLU A 197 -1.36 11.84 -24.31
N ALA A 198 -1.02 10.90 -25.18
CA ALA A 198 -1.25 9.47 -24.96
C ALA A 198 -0.35 8.88 -23.86
N VAL A 199 0.81 9.50 -23.60
CA VAL A 199 1.65 9.14 -22.45
C VAL A 199 1.09 9.76 -21.17
N ARG A 200 0.70 11.04 -21.19
CA ARG A 200 0.16 11.75 -20.02
C ARG A 200 -1.09 11.06 -19.45
N SER A 201 -1.98 10.58 -20.32
CA SER A 201 -3.22 9.89 -19.93
C SER A 201 -3.00 8.53 -19.25
N LYS A 202 -1.80 7.95 -19.37
CA LYS A 202 -1.43 6.69 -18.70
C LYS A 202 -0.95 6.89 -17.26
N PHE A 203 -0.85 8.13 -16.80
CA PHE A 203 -0.54 8.45 -15.43
C PHE A 203 -1.80 8.94 -14.71
N ALA A 204 -2.20 8.23 -13.66
CA ALA A 204 -3.31 8.62 -12.81
C ALA A 204 -3.02 8.21 -11.37
N PHE A 205 -3.46 9.04 -10.43
CA PHE A 205 -3.40 8.77 -9.00
C PHE A 205 -4.76 9.12 -8.42
N ALA A 206 -5.47 8.11 -7.94
CA ALA A 206 -6.76 8.28 -7.30
C ALA A 206 -6.87 7.38 -6.06
N TYR A 207 -7.61 7.86 -5.07
CA TYR A 207 -8.05 7.01 -3.98
C TYR A 207 -9.51 7.28 -3.67
N HIS A 208 -10.20 6.26 -3.19
CA HIS A 208 -11.61 6.32 -2.86
C HIS A 208 -11.84 5.77 -1.46
N ALA A 209 -12.62 6.50 -0.66
CA ALA A 209 -13.05 6.08 0.67
C ALA A 209 -14.52 5.66 0.65
N TYR A 210 -14.80 4.51 1.26
CA TYR A 210 -16.13 3.92 1.34
C TYR A 210 -16.50 3.61 2.78
N GLN A 211 -17.76 3.80 3.13
CA GLN A 211 -18.30 3.36 4.40
C GLN A 211 -18.71 1.89 4.31
N ILE A 212 -18.46 1.12 5.38
CA ILE A 212 -18.91 -0.27 5.48
C ILE A 212 -20.37 -0.27 5.89
N THR A 213 -21.31 -0.64 5.03
CA THR A 213 -22.71 -0.81 5.45
C THR A 213 -23.12 -2.27 5.35
N ALA A 214 -23.94 -2.73 6.29
CA ALA A 214 -24.57 -4.04 6.17
C ALA A 214 -25.37 -4.10 4.84
N PRO A 215 -25.33 -5.24 4.12
CA PRO A 215 -26.05 -5.37 2.86
C PRO A 215 -27.57 -5.20 3.07
N GLU A 216 -28.13 -4.09 2.59
CA GLU A 216 -29.57 -3.85 2.56
C GLU A 216 -30.19 -4.64 1.39
N LEU A 217 -30.61 -5.88 1.64
CA LEU A 217 -31.31 -6.74 0.64
C LEU A 217 -32.78 -6.32 0.43
N ARG A 218 -33.06 -5.01 0.42
CA ARG A 218 -34.41 -4.44 0.31
C ARG A 218 -35.11 -4.75 -1.02
N SER A 219 -34.38 -5.18 -2.05
CA SER A 219 -34.91 -5.46 -3.38
C SER A 219 -35.45 -6.89 -3.57
N LEU A 220 -35.20 -7.81 -2.64
CA LEU A 220 -35.72 -9.18 -2.72
C LEU A 220 -37.05 -9.28 -1.93
N ARG A 221 -38.13 -8.71 -2.48
CA ARG A 221 -39.47 -8.90 -1.92
C ARG A 221 -40.17 -10.12 -2.53
N SER A 222 -40.78 -10.89 -1.62
CA SER A 222 -41.84 -11.90 -1.75
C SER A 222 -41.52 -13.28 -2.35
N SER A 223 -40.63 -14.03 -1.71
CA SER A 223 -40.73 -15.50 -1.64
C SER A 223 -39.96 -16.02 -0.42
N ALA A 224 -40.31 -17.20 0.13
CA ALA A 224 -39.53 -17.82 1.22
C ALA A 224 -38.04 -17.99 0.85
N HIS A 225 -37.75 -18.21 -0.44
CA HIS A 225 -36.39 -18.29 -0.96
C HIS A 225 -35.61 -16.96 -0.86
N ALA A 226 -36.30 -15.81 -0.92
CA ALA A 226 -35.67 -14.50 -0.74
C ALA A 226 -35.24 -14.26 0.73
N GLU A 227 -36.02 -14.75 1.69
CA GLU A 227 -35.67 -14.66 3.12
C GLU A 227 -34.51 -15.59 3.48
N ASP A 228 -34.51 -16.81 2.95
CA ASP A 228 -33.40 -17.76 3.14
C ASP A 228 -32.11 -17.24 2.51
N LEU A 229 -32.18 -16.70 1.28
CA LEU A 229 -31.03 -16.08 0.62
C LEU A 229 -30.51 -14.87 1.41
N ALA A 230 -31.41 -14.03 1.93
CA ALA A 230 -31.02 -12.89 2.73
C ALA A 230 -30.40 -13.28 4.08
N ARG A 231 -30.88 -14.37 4.70
CA ARG A 231 -30.28 -14.94 5.91
C ARG A 231 -28.89 -15.48 5.62
N ALA A 232 -28.74 -16.31 4.59
CA ALA A 232 -27.46 -16.86 4.18
C ALA A 232 -26.44 -15.76 3.84
N ALA A 233 -26.86 -14.69 3.15
CA ALA A 233 -26.01 -13.55 2.84
C ALA A 233 -25.54 -12.79 4.10
N ARG A 234 -26.42 -12.62 5.10
CA ARG A 234 -26.06 -11.99 6.38
C ARG A 234 -25.12 -12.86 7.21
N GLU A 235 -25.34 -14.17 7.23
CA GLU A 235 -24.47 -15.13 7.92
C GLU A 235 -23.08 -15.15 7.29
N ALA A 236 -23.00 -15.27 5.95
CA ALA A 236 -21.73 -15.20 5.23
C ALA A 236 -21.00 -13.86 5.41
N TYR A 237 -21.74 -12.74 5.45
CA TYR A 237 -21.16 -11.43 5.77
C TYR A 237 -20.59 -11.40 7.20
N ARG A 238 -21.35 -11.90 8.19
CA ARG A 238 -20.89 -11.99 9.58
C ARG A 238 -19.63 -12.83 9.71
N GLU A 239 -19.61 -14.04 9.16
CA GLU A 239 -18.43 -14.92 9.20
C GLU A 239 -17.19 -14.27 8.59
N ARG A 240 -17.33 -13.57 7.47
CA ARG A 240 -16.21 -12.84 6.85
C ARG A 240 -15.72 -11.68 7.70
N MET A 241 -16.63 -10.93 8.31
CA MET A 241 -16.26 -9.82 9.19
C MET A 241 -15.55 -10.33 10.45
N GLU A 242 -16.03 -11.44 11.02
CA GLU A 242 -15.38 -12.08 12.16
C GLU A 242 -13.98 -12.58 11.83
N ALA A 243 -13.81 -13.25 10.69
CA ALA A 243 -12.50 -13.69 10.21
C ALA A 243 -11.57 -12.50 9.94
N PHE A 244 -12.10 -11.40 9.39
CA PHE A 244 -11.35 -10.16 9.21
C PHE A 244 -10.85 -9.59 10.53
N PHE A 245 -11.68 -9.55 11.58
CA PHE A 245 -11.21 -9.05 12.89
C PHE A 245 -10.09 -9.91 13.46
N ASP A 246 -10.22 -11.23 13.36
CA ASP A 246 -9.17 -12.13 13.83
C ASP A 246 -7.85 -11.89 13.08
N GLU A 247 -7.92 -11.66 11.77
CA GLU A 247 -6.74 -11.34 10.95
C GLU A 247 -6.17 -9.94 11.24
N ALA A 248 -7.03 -8.93 11.39
CA ALA A 248 -6.61 -7.56 11.68
C ALA A 248 -5.90 -7.44 13.03
N VAL A 249 -6.41 -8.12 14.07
CA VAL A 249 -5.73 -8.18 15.38
C VAL A 249 -4.40 -8.91 15.28
N ARG A 250 -4.38 -10.03 14.54
CA ARG A 250 -3.15 -10.80 14.32
C ARG A 250 -2.09 -9.96 13.60
N GLU A 251 -2.45 -9.24 12.56
CA GLU A 251 -1.53 -8.37 11.82
C GLU A 251 -1.04 -7.21 12.70
N LEU A 252 -1.94 -6.53 13.42
CA LEU A 252 -1.57 -5.43 14.31
C LEU A 252 -0.57 -5.89 15.38
N ARG A 253 -0.85 -7.02 16.04
CA ARG A 253 0.06 -7.60 17.03
C ARG A 253 1.36 -8.12 16.40
N ALA A 254 1.32 -8.67 15.19
CA ALA A 254 2.53 -9.11 14.48
C ALA A 254 3.48 -7.93 14.23
N ARG A 255 2.97 -6.77 13.78
CA ARG A 255 3.78 -5.55 13.60
C ARG A 255 4.46 -5.11 14.90
N VAL A 256 3.75 -5.15 16.03
CA VAL A 256 4.32 -4.85 17.36
C VAL A 256 5.41 -5.87 17.72
N ALA A 257 5.14 -7.16 17.55
CA ALA A 257 6.08 -8.22 17.86
C ALA A 257 7.37 -8.09 17.04
N GLU A 258 7.25 -7.88 15.73
CA GLU A 258 8.37 -7.71 14.81
C GLU A 258 9.26 -6.53 15.20
N ALA A 259 8.66 -5.35 15.43
CA ALA A 259 9.41 -4.17 15.85
C ALA A 259 10.14 -4.37 17.19
N CYS A 260 9.49 -5.00 18.17
CA CYS A 260 10.12 -5.32 19.46
C CYS A 260 11.26 -6.33 19.32
N MET A 261 11.09 -7.37 18.49
CA MET A 261 12.13 -8.36 18.22
C MET A 261 13.33 -7.76 17.50
N GLU A 262 13.11 -6.95 16.46
CA GLU A 262 14.19 -6.29 15.72
C GLU A 262 15.01 -5.35 16.63
N ALA A 263 14.33 -4.60 17.50
CA ALA A 263 14.99 -3.76 18.49
C ALA A 263 15.78 -4.59 19.52
N ALA A 264 15.20 -5.68 20.04
CA ALA A 264 15.87 -6.58 20.98
C ALA A 264 17.09 -7.28 20.36
N GLU A 265 17.00 -7.70 19.09
CA GLU A 265 18.11 -8.29 18.33
C GLU A 265 19.22 -7.26 18.11
N THR A 266 18.86 -6.02 17.73
CA THR A 266 19.83 -4.93 17.58
C THR A 266 20.58 -4.65 18.87
N ILE A 267 19.88 -4.59 20.01
CA ILE A 267 20.48 -4.42 21.33
C ILE A 267 21.39 -5.61 21.66
N SER A 268 20.97 -6.83 21.36
CA SER A 268 21.76 -8.04 21.61
C SER A 268 23.06 -8.06 20.81
N ARG A 269 23.01 -7.65 19.54
CA ARG A 269 24.17 -7.61 18.64
C ARG A 269 25.15 -6.50 18.99
N THR A 270 24.64 -5.32 19.36
CA THR A 270 25.48 -4.13 19.59
C THR A 270 25.86 -3.95 21.07
N GLY A 271 25.20 -4.66 21.98
CA GLY A 271 25.37 -4.50 23.43
C GLY A 271 24.84 -3.16 23.97
N THR A 272 24.14 -2.38 23.15
CA THR A 272 23.73 -1.02 23.52
C THR A 272 22.46 -0.59 22.81
N VAL A 273 21.91 0.56 23.21
CA VAL A 273 20.74 1.18 22.57
C VAL A 273 21.10 2.52 21.95
N THR A 274 20.58 2.77 20.75
CA THR A 274 20.78 4.03 20.01
C THR A 274 19.52 4.89 20.03
N GLU A 275 19.67 6.19 19.79
CA GLU A 275 18.50 7.08 19.67
C GLU A 275 17.63 6.72 18.46
N HIS A 276 18.21 6.14 17.41
CA HIS A 276 17.47 5.64 16.27
C HIS A 276 16.55 4.46 16.66
N THR A 277 17.05 3.52 17.46
CA THR A 277 16.26 2.40 17.99
C THR A 277 15.09 2.90 18.84
N LEU A 278 15.33 3.86 19.75
CA LEU A 278 14.26 4.43 20.58
C LEU A 278 13.21 5.16 19.75
N ARG A 279 13.64 5.93 18.74
CA ARG A 279 12.71 6.61 17.83
C ARG A 279 11.85 5.62 17.04
N SER A 280 12.43 4.51 16.58
CA SER A 280 11.68 3.45 15.91
C SER A 280 10.61 2.85 16.82
N LEU A 281 10.96 2.56 18.08
CA LEU A 281 10.01 2.04 19.07
C LEU A 281 8.88 3.04 19.39
N ARG A 282 9.19 4.34 19.55
CA ARG A 282 8.17 5.38 19.75
C ARG A 282 7.18 5.43 18.58
N ARG A 283 7.70 5.40 17.35
CA ARG A 283 6.86 5.35 16.14
C ARG A 283 5.98 4.10 16.12
N MET A 284 6.50 2.93 16.49
CA MET A 284 5.68 1.71 16.59
C MET A 284 4.54 1.85 17.61
N VAL A 285 4.80 2.46 18.77
CA VAL A 285 3.76 2.70 19.78
C VAL A 285 2.66 3.63 19.22
N GLU A 286 3.06 4.70 18.53
CA GLU A 286 2.12 5.62 17.86
C GLU A 286 1.31 4.92 16.77
N ASP A 287 1.97 4.14 15.90
CA ASP A 287 1.32 3.38 14.83
C ASP A 287 0.33 2.35 15.40
N PHE A 288 0.69 1.63 16.48
CA PHE A 288 -0.23 0.70 17.15
C PHE A 288 -1.47 1.42 17.66
N ARG A 289 -1.32 2.55 18.36
CA ARG A 289 -2.44 3.33 18.91
C ARG A 289 -3.37 3.83 17.81
N ALA A 290 -2.81 4.36 16.71
CA ALA A 290 -3.59 4.82 15.57
C ALA A 290 -4.41 3.69 14.91
N LEU A 291 -3.92 2.45 15.02
CA LEU A 291 -4.55 1.27 14.46
C LEU A 291 -5.37 0.45 15.46
N ASN A 292 -5.37 0.78 16.76
CA ASN A 292 -6.02 -0.03 17.80
C ASN A 292 -7.54 0.15 17.85
N PHE A 293 -8.23 -0.10 16.73
CA PHE A 293 -9.68 0.00 16.61
C PHE A 293 -10.44 -1.10 17.37
N VAL A 294 -9.72 -2.14 17.81
CA VAL A 294 -10.27 -3.30 18.53
C VAL A 294 -10.16 -3.18 20.06
N ASP A 295 -9.55 -2.09 20.54
CA ASP A 295 -9.39 -1.82 21.97
C ASP A 295 -8.54 -2.88 22.70
N ASP A 296 -7.41 -3.27 22.10
CA ASP A 296 -6.48 -4.26 22.65
C ASP A 296 -5.70 -3.70 23.85
N HIS A 297 -6.35 -3.72 25.00
CA HIS A 297 -5.82 -3.19 26.26
C HIS A 297 -4.56 -3.92 26.74
N GLU A 298 -4.39 -5.19 26.41
CA GLU A 298 -3.26 -5.96 26.93
C GLU A 298 -1.94 -5.47 26.31
N VAL A 299 -1.92 -5.34 24.98
CA VAL A 299 -0.74 -4.83 24.27
C VAL A 299 -0.56 -3.35 24.58
N GLU A 300 -1.65 -2.58 24.60
CA GLU A 300 -1.60 -1.14 24.92
C GLU A 300 -1.00 -0.85 26.30
N GLN A 301 -1.40 -1.57 27.35
CA GLN A 301 -0.84 -1.39 28.69
C GLN A 301 0.66 -1.65 28.74
N ARG A 302 1.14 -2.69 28.04
CA ARG A 302 2.57 -3.02 28.00
C ARG A 302 3.35 -1.97 27.21
N LEU A 303 2.79 -1.45 26.12
CA LEU A 303 3.39 -0.35 25.35
C LEU A 303 3.42 0.95 26.15
N ASN A 304 2.37 1.25 26.91
CA ASN A 304 2.34 2.40 27.83
C ASN A 304 3.47 2.29 28.87
N TYR A 305 3.65 1.10 29.47
CA TYR A 305 4.75 0.86 30.39
C TYR A 305 6.12 1.04 29.73
N LEU A 306 6.32 0.48 28.53
CA LEU A 306 7.56 0.64 27.74
C LEU A 306 7.88 2.12 27.50
N GLU A 307 6.87 2.88 27.06
CA GLU A 307 7.02 4.30 26.72
C GLU A 307 7.41 5.14 27.93
N HIS A 308 6.67 5.02 29.03
CA HIS A 308 6.90 5.82 30.24
C HIS A 308 8.25 5.46 30.89
N THR A 309 8.59 4.17 30.92
CA THR A 309 9.78 3.68 31.64
C THR A 309 11.07 3.88 30.84
N TYR A 310 11.04 3.67 29.52
CA TYR A 310 12.25 3.61 28.72
C TYR A 310 12.29 4.61 27.55
N LEU A 311 11.16 4.90 26.91
CA LEU A 311 11.16 5.74 25.70
C LEU A 311 11.06 7.23 26.02
N SER A 312 10.71 7.61 27.25
CA SER A 312 10.66 9.01 27.70
C SER A 312 12.05 9.65 27.87
N ALA A 313 13.10 8.84 28.05
CA ALA A 313 14.47 9.28 28.24
C ALA A 313 15.33 9.12 26.97
N PRO A 314 16.40 9.92 26.80
CA PRO A 314 17.34 9.72 25.70
C PRO A 314 18.20 8.47 25.91
N ALA A 315 18.71 7.90 24.82
CA ALA A 315 19.49 6.66 24.87
C ALA A 315 20.72 6.72 25.79
N SER A 316 21.33 7.91 25.95
CA SER A 316 22.46 8.12 26.87
C SER A 316 22.10 7.84 28.33
N THR A 317 20.93 8.27 28.78
CA THR A 317 20.45 8.07 30.15
C THR A 317 20.23 6.59 30.44
N LEU A 318 19.65 5.85 29.50
CA LEU A 318 19.46 4.40 29.63
C LEU A 318 20.79 3.65 29.76
N ARG A 319 21.82 4.07 29.01
CA ARG A 319 23.17 3.49 29.11
C ARG A 319 23.82 3.80 30.45
N GLN A 320 23.72 5.06 30.91
CA GLN A 320 24.29 5.49 32.19
C GLN A 320 23.63 4.79 33.38
N ALA A 321 22.31 4.58 33.32
CA ALA A 321 21.55 3.86 34.35
C ALA A 321 21.65 2.32 34.25
N ASN A 322 22.43 1.80 33.29
CA ASN A 322 22.51 0.35 33.00
C ASN A 322 21.12 -0.30 32.77
N ALA A 323 20.18 0.43 32.17
CA ALA A 323 18.80 -0.01 31.95
C ALA A 323 18.59 -0.83 30.67
N VAL A 324 19.63 -0.98 29.85
CA VAL A 324 19.57 -1.67 28.54
C VAL A 324 19.12 -3.15 28.65
N PRO A 325 19.59 -3.95 29.63
CA PRO A 325 19.10 -5.32 29.81
C PRO A 325 17.60 -5.38 30.17
N ALA A 326 17.14 -4.45 31.02
CA ALA A 326 15.74 -4.38 31.44
C ALA A 326 14.82 -3.94 30.29
N LEU A 327 15.28 -2.99 29.45
CA LEU A 327 14.60 -2.63 28.19
C LEU A 327 14.46 -3.85 27.29
N ARG A 328 15.54 -4.61 27.06
CA ARG A 328 15.49 -5.82 26.23
C ARG A 328 14.46 -6.83 26.77
N GLN A 329 14.47 -7.09 28.08
CA GLN A 329 13.50 -7.99 28.70
C GLN A 329 12.06 -7.50 28.51
N ALA A 330 11.81 -6.19 28.60
CA ALA A 330 10.50 -5.61 28.34
C ALA A 330 10.07 -5.81 26.87
N LEU A 331 10.98 -5.62 25.90
CA LEU A 331 10.72 -5.87 24.49
C LEU A 331 10.39 -7.35 24.22
N ASP A 332 11.16 -8.28 24.80
CA ASP A 332 10.92 -9.72 24.67
C ASP A 332 9.54 -10.11 25.25
N ALA A 333 9.17 -9.53 26.41
CA ALA A 333 7.87 -9.76 27.03
C ALA A 333 6.70 -9.21 26.20
N ILE A 334 6.85 -8.04 25.57
CA ILE A 334 5.85 -7.46 24.67
C ILE A 334 5.70 -8.34 23.42
N ALA A 335 6.82 -8.75 22.81
CA ALA A 335 6.79 -9.60 21.63
C ALA A 335 6.18 -10.98 21.91
N ALA A 336 6.35 -11.52 23.12
CA ALA A 336 5.69 -12.75 23.55
C ALA A 336 4.18 -12.56 23.70
N ALA A 337 3.74 -11.49 24.38
CA ALA A 337 2.31 -11.19 24.57
C ALA A 337 1.59 -10.90 23.24
N ALA A 338 2.25 -10.18 22.33
CA ALA A 338 1.71 -9.88 21.02
C ALA A 338 1.52 -11.16 20.16
N ARG A 339 2.36 -12.18 20.35
CA ARG A 339 2.24 -13.47 19.63
C ARG A 339 1.31 -14.48 20.31
N ASP A 340 0.77 -14.17 21.48
CA ASP A 340 -0.12 -15.09 22.19
C ASP A 340 -1.50 -15.20 21.52
N ALA A 341 -1.80 -16.39 21.02
CA ALA A 341 -3.07 -16.72 20.38
C ALA A 341 -4.27 -16.64 21.34
N SER A 342 -4.05 -16.89 22.65
CA SER A 342 -5.11 -16.82 23.64
C SER A 342 -5.56 -15.37 23.86
N GLY A 343 -4.61 -14.43 23.91
CA GLY A 343 -4.86 -12.99 23.95
C GLY A 343 -5.61 -12.49 22.72
N ILE A 344 -5.23 -12.94 21.51
CA ILE A 344 -5.94 -12.59 20.26
C ILE A 344 -7.41 -13.01 20.34
N SER A 345 -7.67 -14.26 20.76
CA SER A 345 -9.03 -14.83 20.82
C SER A 345 -9.91 -14.10 21.84
N ARG A 346 -9.31 -13.60 22.93
CA ARG A 346 -10.01 -12.81 23.95
C ARG A 346 -10.42 -11.44 23.41
N VAL A 347 -9.48 -10.70 22.80
CA VAL A 347 -9.73 -9.36 22.22
C VAL A 347 -10.79 -9.45 21.13
N THR A 348 -10.64 -10.39 20.20
CA THR A 348 -11.61 -10.52 19.11
C THR A 348 -12.96 -11.02 19.61
N GLY A 349 -12.99 -11.89 20.62
CA GLY A 349 -14.23 -12.30 21.28
C GLY A 349 -14.98 -11.14 21.96
N GLU A 350 -14.27 -10.24 22.63
CA GLU A 350 -14.85 -9.03 23.22
C GLU A 350 -15.44 -8.09 22.15
N LEU A 351 -14.69 -7.88 21.07
CA LEU A 351 -15.14 -7.08 19.94
C LEU A 351 -16.38 -7.69 19.26
N LYS A 352 -16.35 -8.99 18.96
CA LYS A 352 -17.47 -9.72 18.34
C LYS A 352 -18.75 -9.62 19.16
N ARG A 353 -18.67 -9.63 20.49
CA ARG A 353 -19.83 -9.44 21.38
C ARG A 353 -20.39 -8.02 21.36
N ARG A 354 -19.58 -7.01 21.02
CA ARG A 354 -19.99 -5.60 20.95
C ARG A 354 -20.54 -5.21 19.59
N ILE A 355 -20.17 -5.94 18.53
CA ILE A 355 -20.54 -5.55 17.17
C ILE A 355 -21.98 -5.93 16.86
N VAL A 356 -22.78 -4.89 16.58
CA VAL A 356 -24.10 -5.05 15.98
C VAL A 356 -23.96 -4.82 14.48
N LEU A 357 -24.27 -5.84 13.69
CA LEU A 357 -24.23 -5.80 12.21
C LEU A 357 -25.57 -5.35 11.60
N ASP A 358 -26.47 -4.81 12.41
CA ASP A 358 -27.86 -4.46 12.07
C ASP A 358 -28.05 -2.98 11.70
#